data_AF-A0A2G6FK28-F1
#
_entry.id   AF-A0A2G6FK28-F1
#
_cell.length_a   1.000
_cell.length_b   1.000
_cell.length_c   1.000
_cell.angle_alpha   90.00
_cell.angle_beta   90.00
_cell.angle_gamma   90.00
#
_symmetry.space_group_name_H-M   'P 1'
#
loop_
_entity.id
_entity.type
_entity.pdbx_description
1 polymer ?
#
loop_
_entity_poly.entity_id
_entity_poly.type
_entity_poly.pdbx_seq_one_letter_code
_entity_poly.pdbx_strand_id
1 'polypeptide(L)' 'MRKLLLPIQGDFVAPRFDLATEIIVVRFEDGMMAGEPRNFIMDSPSDEELCQMVVELNITDVVCGGIEELHYNFLIWK' A
#
# COMPACT_ATOMS: atom_id res chain seq x y z
N MET A 1 12.19 -10.13 5.27
CA MET A 1 11.78 -9.96 3.85
C MET A 1 10.91 -8.73 3.79
N ARG A 2 11.28 -7.74 2.99
CA ARG A 2 10.61 -6.43 2.99
C ARG A 2 9.56 -6.38 1.87
N LYS A 3 8.38 -5.83 2.15
CA LYS A 3 7.27 -5.67 1.21
C LYS A 3 6.72 -4.26 1.31
N LEU A 4 6.77 -3.53 0.21
CA LEU A 4 6.32 -2.16 0.09
C LEU A 4 4.97 -2.12 -0.62
N LEU A 5 4.01 -1.37 -0.07
CA LEU A 5 2.76 -1.01 -0.71
C LEU A 5 2.77 0.47 -1.08
N LEU A 6 2.37 0.78 -2.32
CA LEU A 6 2.20 2.15 -2.81
C LEU A 6 0.79 2.31 -3.40
N PRO A 7 -0.06 3.21 -2.86
CA PRO A 7 -1.25 3.65 -3.54
C PRO A 7 -0.88 4.59 -4.71
N ILE A 8 -1.50 4.39 -5.87
CA ILE A 8 -1.15 5.04 -7.14
C ILE A 8 -2.37 5.74 -7.74
N GLN A 9 -2.12 6.82 -8.47
CA GLN A 9 -3.09 7.51 -9.32
C GLN A 9 -2.40 7.87 -10.65
N GLY A 10 -2.65 7.08 -11.70
CA GLY A 10 -1.91 7.19 -12.95
C GLY A 10 -0.42 6.92 -12.75
N ASP A 11 0.44 7.88 -13.13
CA ASP A 11 1.91 7.74 -13.02
C ASP A 11 2.48 8.23 -11.68
N PHE A 12 1.63 8.59 -10.71
CA PHE A 12 2.04 9.22 -9.46
C PHE A 12 1.57 8.44 -8.23
N VAL A 13 2.24 8.63 -7.09
CA VAL A 13 1.71 8.20 -5.79
C VAL A 13 0.40 8.95 -5.54
N ALA A 14 -0.64 8.22 -5.16
CA ALA A 14 -1.95 8.81 -4.90
C ALA A 14 -1.86 9.87 -3.78
N PRO A 15 -2.50 11.04 -3.93
CA PRO A 15 -2.46 12.10 -2.93
C PRO A 15 -3.06 11.70 -1.58
N ARG A 16 -4.01 10.76 -1.58
CA ARG A 16 -4.66 10.22 -0.38
C ARG A 16 -4.66 8.70 -0.41
N PHE A 17 -4.27 8.09 0.70
CA PHE A 17 -4.26 6.64 0.91
C PHE A 17 -5.66 6.04 0.72
N ASP A 18 -6.65 6.57 1.43
CA ASP A 18 -8.03 6.08 1.51
C ASP A 18 -8.86 6.26 0.22
N LEU A 19 -8.38 7.10 -0.71
CA LEU A 19 -9.06 7.36 -1.98
C LEU A 19 -8.45 6.61 -3.17
N ALA A 20 -7.38 5.86 -2.96
CA ALA A 20 -6.70 5.14 -4.05
C ALA A 20 -7.46 3.88 -4.47
N THR A 21 -7.50 3.63 -5.77
CA THR A 21 -8.04 2.38 -6.35
C THR A 21 -6.97 1.57 -7.06
N GLU A 22 -5.80 2.14 -7.33
CA GLU A 22 -4.66 1.43 -7.91
C GLU A 22 -3.57 1.27 -6.85
N ILE A 23 -3.04 0.06 -6.70
CA ILE A 23 -2.05 -0.25 -5.67
C ILE A 23 -0.95 -1.09 -6.27
N ILE A 24 0.30 -0.74 -5.97
CA ILE A 24 1.47 -1.52 -6.33
C ILE A 24 2.08 -2.13 -5.08
N VAL A 25 2.36 -3.42 -5.12
CA VAL A 25 3.11 -4.14 -4.08
C VAL A 25 4.43 -4.63 -4.62
N VAL A 26 5.52 -4.20 -4.01
CA VAL A 26 6.90 -4.54 -4.38
C VAL A 26 7.53 -5.40 -3.28
N ARG A 27 8.15 -6.51 -3.67
CA ARG A 27 8.94 -7.34 -2.76
C ARG A 27 10.42 -6.98 -2.86
N PHE A 28 11.11 -7.02 -1.73
CA PHE A 28 12.56 -6.82 -1.67
C PHE A 28 13.25 -7.98 -0.96
N GLU A 29 14.37 -8.41 -1.54
CA GLU A 29 15.31 -9.39 -1.00
C GLU A 29 16.73 -8.81 -1.13
N ASP A 30 17.51 -8.86 -0.06
CA ASP A 30 18.88 -8.31 0.02
C ASP A 30 19.03 -6.87 -0.50
N GLY A 31 18.02 -6.04 -0.26
CA GLY A 31 17.99 -4.62 -0.63
C GLY A 31 17.65 -4.35 -2.11
N MET A 32 17.42 -5.38 -2.91
CA MET A 32 17.00 -5.27 -4.31
C MET A 32 15.54 -5.68 -4.48
N MET A 33 14.88 -5.16 -5.53
CA MET A 33 13.55 -5.64 -5.89
C MET A 33 13.62 -7.11 -6.30
N ALA A 34 12.72 -7.91 -5.75
CA ALA A 34 12.65 -9.34 -5.98
C ALA A 34 11.39 -9.66 -6.79
N GLY A 35 11.60 -10.08 -8.05
CA GLY A 35 10.51 -10.34 -9.00
C GLY A 35 9.82 -9.08 -9.49
N GLU A 36 8.70 -9.25 -10.18
CA GLU A 36 7.91 -8.15 -10.71
C GLU A 36 6.98 -7.56 -9.64
N PRO A 37 6.75 -6.23 -9.64
CA PRO A 37 5.70 -5.60 -8.86
C PRO A 37 4.33 -6.21 -9.17
N ARG A 38 3.50 -6.36 -8.14
CA ARG A 38 2.10 -6.78 -8.31
C ARG A 38 1.20 -5.56 -8.26
N ASN A 39 0.36 -5.42 -9.28
CA ASN A 39 -0.63 -4.35 -9.34
C ASN A 39 -2.00 -4.90 -8.93
N PHE A 40 -2.70 -4.14 -8.09
CA PHE A 40 -4.07 -4.41 -7.68
C PHE A 40 -4.92 -3.22 -8.10
N ILE A 41 -6.14 -3.52 -8.55
CA ILE A 41 -7.15 -2.53 -8.88
C ILE A 41 -8.38 -2.85 -8.04
N MET A 42 -8.83 -1.89 -7.25
CA MET A 42 -10.03 -1.97 -6.43
C MET A 42 -11.23 -1.46 -7.22
N ASP A 43 -12.41 -2.03 -6.96
CA ASP A 43 -13.66 -1.62 -7.62
C ASP A 43 -14.09 -0.21 -7.20
N SER A 44 -13.78 0.18 -5.97
CA SER A 44 -14.01 1.50 -5.40
C SER A 44 -13.00 1.81 -4.30
N PRO A 45 -12.76 3.09 -3.97
CA PRO A 45 -11.91 3.43 -2.83
C PRO A 45 -12.47 2.86 -1.52
N SER A 46 -11.60 2.23 -0.72
CA SER A 46 -11.94 1.67 0.59
C SER A 46 -10.71 1.63 1.49
N ASP A 47 -10.76 2.43 2.56
CA ASP A 47 -9.76 2.49 3.61
C ASP A 47 -9.64 1.17 4.40
N GLU A 48 -10.78 0.53 4.67
CA GLU A 48 -10.84 -0.78 5.33
C GLU A 48 -10.16 -1.86 4.50
N GLU A 49 -10.50 -1.97 3.21
CA GLU A 49 -9.91 -2.97 2.31
C GLU A 49 -8.41 -2.73 2.12
N LEU A 50 -7.97 -1.49 1.98
CA LEU A 50 -6.54 -1.16 1.89
C LEU A 50 -5.80 -1.56 3.16
N CYS A 51 -6.35 -1.25 4.34
CA CYS A 51 -5.74 -1.65 5.59
C CYS A 51 -5.72 -3.18 5.76
N GLN A 52 -6.77 -3.88 5.30
CA GLN A 52 -6.81 -5.34 5.32
C GLN A 52 -5.74 -5.93 4.39
N MET A 53 -5.58 -5.37 3.19
CA MET A 53 -4.53 -5.75 2.23
C MET A 53 -3.13 -5.61 2.84
N VAL A 54 -2.86 -4.55 3.60
CA VAL A 54 -1.59 -4.36 4.33
C VAL A 54 -1.30 -5.55 5.26
N VAL A 55 -2.31 -6.07 5.95
CA VAL A 55 -2.16 -7.22 6.87
C VAL A 55 -1.97 -8.51 6.11
N GLU A 56 -2.90 -8.83 5.22
CA GLU A 56 -2.94 -10.13 4.56
C GLU A 56 -1.68 -10.36 3.71
N LEU A 57 -1.22 -9.31 3.03
CA LEU A 57 -0.01 -9.38 2.23
C LEU A 57 1.28 -9.29 3.07
N ASN A 58 1.17 -9.08 4.39
CA ASN A 58 2.28 -8.87 5.31
C ASN A 58 3.20 -7.74 4.81
N ILE A 59 2.60 -6.61 4.49
CA ILE A 59 3.30 -5.40 4.06
C ILE A 59 4.10 -4.84 5.23
N THR A 60 5.35 -4.49 4.98
CA THR A 60 6.27 -3.95 5.99
C THR A 60 6.41 -2.44 5.89
N ASP A 61 6.21 -1.89 4.70
CA ASP A 61 6.37 -0.47 4.41
C ASP A 61 5.17 0.02 3.60
N VAL A 62 4.64 1.18 3.93
CA VAL A 62 3.63 1.88 3.11
C VAL A 62 4.20 3.25 2.73
N VAL A 63 4.24 3.54 1.44
CA VAL A 63 4.55 4.88 0.93
C VAL A 63 3.28 5.44 0.32
N CYS A 64 2.75 6.50 0.91
CA CYS A 64 1.54 7.17 0.47
C CYS A 64 1.69 8.69 0.56
N GLY A 65 0.77 9.44 -0.05
CA GLY A 65 0.68 10.88 0.12
C GLY A 65 0.16 11.24 1.52
N GLY A 66 -1.12 11.59 1.62
CA GLY A 66 -1.82 11.80 2.87
C GLY A 66 -2.49 10.53 3.39
N ILE A 67 -2.50 10.37 4.71
CA ILE A 67 -3.21 9.31 5.41
C ILE A 67 -3.90 9.92 6.64
N GLU A 68 -5.15 9.53 6.89
CA GLU A 68 -5.86 9.94 8.10
C GLU A 68 -5.21 9.31 9.34
N GLU A 69 -5.19 10.06 10.45
CA GLU A 69 -4.51 9.66 11.69
C GLU A 69 -5.00 8.30 12.22
N LEU A 70 -6.30 8.01 12.08
CA LEU A 70 -6.89 6.73 12.47
C LEU A 70 -6.23 5.55 11.74
N HIS A 71 -6.05 5.65 10.42
CA HIS A 71 -5.43 4.58 9.63
C HIS A 71 -3.94 4.51 9.93
N TYR A 72 -3.25 5.64 10.04
CA TYR A 72 -1.85 5.66 10.42
C TYR A 72 -1.62 4.93 11.75
N ASN A 73 -2.39 5.28 12.80
CA ASN A 73 -2.28 4.65 14.11
C ASN A 73 -2.60 3.15 14.05
N PHE A 74 -3.62 2.77 13.29
CA PHE A 74 -3.92 1.36 13.06
C PHE A 74 -2.75 0.63 12.39
N LEU A 75 -2.18 1.18 11.32
CA LEU A 75 -1.06 0.57 10.58
C LEU A 75 0.21 0.42 11.44
N ILE A 76 0.46 1.35 12.35
CA ILE A 76 1.57 1.29 13.31
C ILE A 76 1.32 0.27 14.42
N TRP A 77 0.07 0.08 14.83
CA TRP A 77 -0.30 -0.86 15.91
C TRP A 77 -0.42 -2.32 15.47
N LYS A 78 -0.53 -2.57 14.16
CA LYS A 78 -0.72 -3.91 13.60
C LYS A 78 0.35 -4.91 14.02
#